data_AF-A0A851HCA9-F1
#
_entry.id   AF-A0A851HCA9-F1
#
_cell.length_a   1.000
_cell.length_b   1.000
_cell.length_c   1.000
_cell.angle_alpha   90.00
_cell.angle_beta   90.00
_cell.angle_gamma   90.00
#
_symmetry.space_group_name_H-M   'P 1'
#
loop_
_entity.id
_entity.type
_entity.pdbx_description
1 polymer ?
#
loop_
_entity_poly.entity_id
_entity_poly.type
_entity_poly.pdbx_seq_one_letter_code
_entity_poly.pdbx_strand_id
1 'polypeptide(L)'
;MSEELNSAWQTVRLARESERSNPRMLHSQNRRNHDEVSYEEILHRVDEGISHLRNLTRTLREASYASGDWDERFREGWVEIARDVGVAIADPEGSVAEELERLTKLSTEMSDAESLPNIEWPVYGSLIHSLRHIVIIVDDVASAQEARDTSKQG
;
A
#
# COMPACT_ATOMS: atom_id res chain seq x y z
N MET A 1 14.29 10.81 -8.91
CA MET A 1 12.94 10.51 -8.35
C MET A 1 12.94 10.37 -6.84
N SER A 2 13.82 9.58 -6.22
CA SER A 2 13.90 9.49 -4.73
C SER A 2 14.31 10.81 -4.06
N GLU A 3 15.18 11.60 -4.70
CA GLU A 3 15.67 12.87 -4.14
C GLU A 3 14.61 13.99 -4.15
N GLU A 4 13.78 14.08 -5.20
CA GLU A 4 12.67 15.04 -5.25
C GLU A 4 11.57 14.73 -4.23
N LEU A 5 11.22 13.44 -4.09
CA LEU A 5 10.32 12.99 -3.04
C LEU A 5 10.87 13.35 -1.65
N ASN A 6 12.14 13.03 -1.37
CA ASN A 6 12.79 13.40 -0.12
C ASN A 6 12.84 14.91 0.13
N SER A 7 13.03 15.73 -0.91
CA SER A 7 13.02 17.19 -0.80
C SER A 7 11.63 17.75 -0.49
N ALA A 8 10.58 17.20 -1.13
CA ALA A 8 9.19 17.54 -0.82
C ALA A 8 8.84 17.16 0.64
N TRP A 9 9.31 15.99 1.09
CA TRP A 9 9.18 15.51 2.46
C TRP A 9 9.87 16.41 3.50
N GLN A 10 11.09 16.87 3.22
CA GLN A 10 11.76 17.82 4.10
C GLN A 10 11.01 19.14 4.22
N THR A 11 10.40 19.60 3.13
CA THR A 11 9.63 20.86 3.11
C THR A 11 8.35 20.75 3.96
N VAL A 12 7.61 19.66 3.83
CA VAL A 12 6.40 19.40 4.66
C VAL A 12 6.76 19.29 6.14
N ARG A 13 7.87 18.59 6.45
CA ARG A 13 8.37 18.44 7.82
C ARG A 13 8.77 19.79 8.42
N LEU A 14 9.52 20.61 7.68
CA LEU A 14 9.93 21.96 8.11
C LEU A 14 8.74 22.88 8.34
N ALA A 15 7.72 22.84 7.47
CA ALA A 15 6.52 23.65 7.62
C ALA A 15 5.75 23.29 8.91
N ARG A 16 5.67 22.00 9.25
CA ARG A 16 4.96 21.51 10.45
C ARG A 16 5.77 21.68 11.74
N GLU A 17 7.10 21.57 11.67
CA GLU A 17 7.99 21.89 12.80
C GLU A 17 7.91 23.38 13.14
N SER A 18 7.81 24.25 12.12
CA SER A 18 7.57 25.68 12.29
C SER A 18 6.22 25.99 12.94
N GLU A 19 5.20 25.18 12.66
CA GLU A 19 3.86 25.28 13.27
C GLU A 19 3.88 24.84 14.75
N ARG A 20 4.59 23.74 15.08
CA ARG A 20 4.76 23.27 16.48
C ARG A 20 5.53 24.26 17.36
N SER A 21 6.49 24.99 16.81
CA SER A 21 7.24 26.03 17.53
C SER A 21 6.50 27.37 17.65
N ASN A 22 5.28 27.50 17.10
CA ASN A 22 4.53 28.75 17.15
C ASN A 22 3.72 28.88 18.46
N PRO A 23 4.12 29.74 19.42
CA PRO A 23 3.52 29.80 20.75
C PRO A 23 2.05 30.27 20.75
N ARG A 24 1.58 30.86 19.65
CA ARG A 24 0.17 31.24 19.46
C ARG A 24 -0.74 30.03 19.21
N MET A 25 -0.22 28.91 18.71
CA MET A 25 -0.99 27.69 18.44
C MET A 25 -1.08 26.73 19.62
N LEU A 26 -0.14 26.80 20.57
CA LEU A 26 -0.17 25.99 21.80
C LEU A 26 -1.46 26.18 22.61
N HIS A 27 -2.06 27.38 22.58
CA HIS A 27 -3.33 27.67 23.24
C HIS A 27 -4.56 27.12 22.49
N SER A 28 -4.43 26.74 21.22
CA SER A 28 -5.49 26.16 20.40
C SER A 28 -5.44 24.62 20.33
N GLN A 29 -4.37 23.99 20.80
CA GLN A 29 -4.14 22.53 20.68
C GLN A 29 -5.14 21.68 21.47
N ASN A 30 -5.66 22.19 22.60
CA ASN A 30 -6.60 21.43 23.43
C ASN A 30 -7.98 21.21 22.77
N ARG A 31 -8.27 21.85 21.63
CA ARG A 31 -9.52 21.68 20.86
C ARG A 31 -9.35 21.02 19.48
N ARG A 32 -8.11 20.74 19.04
CA ARG A 32 -7.82 20.23 17.68
C ARG A 32 -7.30 18.79 17.63
N ASN A 33 -7.14 18.13 18.78
CA ASN A 33 -6.55 16.78 18.87
C ASN A 33 -7.40 15.64 18.31
N HIS A 34 -8.60 15.90 17.75
CA HIS A 34 -9.51 14.83 17.31
C HIS A 34 -9.75 14.76 15.78
N ASP A 35 -9.50 15.84 15.02
CA ASP A 35 -9.91 15.92 13.60
C ASP A 35 -8.75 15.94 12.59
N GLU A 36 -7.50 15.96 13.06
CA GLU A 36 -6.34 16.01 12.17
C GLU A 36 -5.73 14.61 12.02
N VAL A 37 -6.43 13.72 11.30
CA VAL A 37 -5.74 12.59 10.65
C VAL A 37 -4.59 13.19 9.83
N SER A 38 -3.38 12.99 10.32
CA SER A 38 -2.24 13.83 9.94
C SER A 38 -1.88 13.52 8.50
N TYR A 39 -1.80 14.54 7.63
CA TYR A 39 -1.22 14.39 6.28
C TYR A 39 0.11 13.63 6.27
N GLU A 40 0.87 13.75 7.37
CA GLU A 40 2.11 13.01 7.63
C GLU A 40 1.89 11.49 7.63
N GLU A 41 0.79 11.01 8.22
CA GLU A 41 0.41 9.60 8.26
C GLU A 41 0.02 9.10 6.87
N ILE A 42 -0.82 9.85 6.14
CA ILE A 42 -1.19 9.51 4.75
C ILE A 42 0.06 9.40 3.88
N LEU A 43 0.95 10.40 3.93
CA LEU A 43 2.17 10.39 3.15
C LEU A 43 3.10 9.24 3.57
N HIS A 44 3.19 8.92 4.87
CA HIS A 44 4.02 7.83 5.37
C HIS A 44 3.52 6.49 4.83
N ARG A 45 2.19 6.29 4.83
CA ARG A 45 1.55 5.12 4.22
C ARG A 45 1.84 5.03 2.73
N VAL A 46 1.79 6.15 2.00
CA VAL A 46 2.16 6.17 0.58
C VAL A 46 3.61 5.75 0.35
N ASP A 47 4.57 6.23 1.15
CA ASP A 47 5.98 5.83 1.03
C ASP A 47 6.21 4.34 1.33
N GLU A 48 5.49 3.82 2.33
CA GLU A 48 5.45 2.40 2.65
C GLU A 48 4.92 1.58 1.47
N GLY A 49 3.85 2.05 0.81
CA GLY A 49 3.28 1.43 -0.40
C GLY A 49 4.25 1.41 -1.57
N ILE A 50 4.98 2.51 -1.81
CA ILE A 50 6.03 2.58 -2.82
C ILE A 50 7.17 1.59 -2.51
N SER A 51 7.53 1.45 -1.23
CA SER A 51 8.54 0.49 -0.79
C SER A 51 8.11 -0.96 -1.06
N HIS A 52 6.85 -1.30 -0.79
CA HIS A 52 6.28 -2.61 -1.13
C HIS A 52 6.23 -2.84 -2.65
N LEU A 53 5.89 -1.84 -3.45
CA LEU A 53 5.91 -1.93 -4.92
C LEU A 53 7.33 -2.18 -5.47
N ARG A 54 8.34 -1.50 -4.91
CA ARG A 54 9.75 -1.72 -5.26
C ARG A 54 10.20 -3.13 -4.87
N ASN A 55 9.80 -3.61 -3.70
CA ASN A 55 10.08 -4.98 -3.28
C ASN A 55 9.43 -5.99 -4.22
N LEU A 56 8.14 -5.82 -4.54
CA LEU A 56 7.39 -6.66 -5.47
C LEU A 56 8.07 -6.73 -6.84
N THR A 57 8.40 -5.58 -7.43
CA THR A 57 9.07 -5.52 -8.74
C THR A 57 10.45 -6.16 -8.72
N ARG A 58 11.19 -6.01 -7.61
CA ARG A 58 12.46 -6.71 -7.40
C ARG A 58 12.28 -8.23 -7.31
N THR A 59 11.33 -8.71 -6.51
CA THR A 59 11.01 -10.14 -6.38
C THR A 59 10.61 -10.75 -7.72
N LEU A 60 9.72 -10.07 -8.48
CA LEU A 60 9.34 -10.51 -9.83
C LEU A 60 10.56 -10.63 -10.75
N ARG A 61 11.46 -9.64 -10.70
CA ARG A 61 12.69 -9.64 -11.51
C ARG A 61 13.62 -10.78 -11.11
N GLU A 62 13.81 -11.05 -9.83
CA GLU A 62 14.67 -12.14 -9.36
C GLU A 62 14.08 -13.51 -9.70
N ALA A 63 12.77 -13.67 -9.52
CA ALA A 63 12.05 -14.89 -9.81
C ALA A 63 11.97 -15.21 -11.32
N SER A 64 11.98 -14.20 -12.21
CA SER A 64 12.04 -14.45 -13.66
C SER A 64 13.41 -14.94 -14.15
N TYR A 65 14.47 -14.78 -13.36
CA TYR A 65 15.78 -15.38 -13.62
C TYR A 65 15.98 -16.75 -12.97
N ALA A 66 15.11 -17.15 -12.04
CA ALA A 66 15.14 -18.47 -11.46
C ALA A 66 14.58 -19.47 -12.50
N SER A 67 15.36 -20.49 -12.84
CA SER A 67 14.94 -21.53 -13.77
C SER A 67 13.81 -22.37 -13.13
N GLY A 68 12.57 -22.07 -13.46
CA GLY A 68 11.37 -22.80 -13.04
C GLY A 68 10.13 -22.16 -13.69
N ASP A 69 9.28 -23.00 -14.29
CA ASP A 69 7.98 -22.54 -14.80
C ASP A 69 7.03 -22.41 -13.60
N TRP A 70 6.53 -21.20 -13.35
CA TRP A 70 5.52 -20.99 -12.32
C TRP A 70 4.26 -21.78 -12.64
N ASP A 71 3.59 -22.29 -11.61
CA ASP A 71 2.25 -22.86 -11.72
C ASP A 71 1.35 -21.86 -12.44
N GLU A 72 0.75 -22.33 -13.53
CA GLU A 72 -0.07 -21.51 -14.42
C GLU A 72 -1.20 -20.83 -13.66
N ARG A 73 -1.84 -21.54 -12.72
CA ARG A 73 -2.99 -21.04 -11.96
C ARG A 73 -2.56 -19.93 -11.03
N PHE A 74 -1.40 -20.07 -10.39
CA PHE A 74 -0.84 -19.00 -9.58
C PHE A 74 -0.54 -17.78 -10.45
N ARG A 75 0.14 -17.98 -11.57
CA ARG A 75 0.55 -16.88 -12.46
C ARG A 75 -0.64 -16.11 -13.01
N GLU A 76 -1.62 -16.81 -13.58
CA GLU A 76 -2.83 -16.19 -14.15
C GLU A 76 -3.63 -15.49 -13.05
N GLY A 77 -3.91 -16.17 -11.93
CA GLY A 77 -4.71 -15.60 -10.84
C GLY A 77 -4.05 -14.40 -10.17
N TRP A 78 -2.73 -14.47 -9.92
CA TRP A 78 -2.00 -13.35 -9.31
C TRP A 78 -1.91 -12.15 -10.25
N VAL A 79 -1.67 -12.37 -11.55
CA VAL A 79 -1.60 -11.27 -12.55
C VAL A 79 -2.96 -10.59 -12.70
N GLU A 80 -4.05 -11.35 -12.70
CA GLU A 80 -5.40 -10.80 -12.74
C GLU A 80 -5.68 -9.89 -11.54
N ILE A 81 -5.38 -10.37 -10.32
CA ILE A 81 -5.57 -9.57 -9.10
C ILE A 81 -4.66 -8.33 -9.13
N ALA A 82 -3.38 -8.47 -9.49
CA ALA A 82 -2.45 -7.33 -9.55
C ALA A 82 -2.90 -6.26 -10.55
N ARG A 83 -3.48 -6.68 -11.68
CA ARG A 83 -4.08 -5.78 -12.67
C ARG A 83 -5.27 -5.04 -12.08
N ASP A 84 -6.18 -5.75 -11.43
CA ASP A 84 -7.41 -5.16 -10.90
C ASP A 84 -7.11 -4.21 -9.73
N VAL A 85 -6.18 -4.56 -8.84
CA VAL A 85 -5.61 -3.65 -7.84
C VAL A 85 -5.08 -2.38 -8.51
N GLY A 86 -4.31 -2.53 -9.60
CA GLY A 86 -3.77 -1.38 -10.34
C GLY A 86 -4.84 -0.49 -10.95
N VAL A 87 -5.94 -1.07 -11.46
CA VAL A 87 -7.09 -0.33 -11.98
C VAL A 87 -7.82 0.41 -10.86
N ALA A 88 -8.11 -0.28 -9.75
CA ALA A 88 -8.79 0.31 -8.60
C ALA A 88 -7.98 1.46 -7.97
N ILE A 89 -6.66 1.33 -7.86
CA ILE A 89 -5.79 2.42 -7.38
C ILE A 89 -5.81 3.65 -8.30
N ALA A 90 -5.96 3.43 -9.61
CA ALA A 90 -6.00 4.51 -10.59
C ALA A 90 -7.37 5.23 -10.66
N ASP A 91 -8.41 4.62 -10.10
CA ASP A 91 -9.77 5.15 -10.05
C ASP A 91 -10.03 5.87 -8.71
N PRO A 92 -10.37 7.17 -8.71
CA PRO A 92 -10.70 7.90 -7.48
C PRO A 92 -11.86 7.31 -6.66
N GLU A 93 -12.77 6.59 -7.32
CA GLU A 93 -13.92 5.93 -6.69
C GLU A 93 -13.72 4.41 -6.57
N GLY A 94 -12.54 3.91 -6.94
CA GLY A 94 -12.20 2.50 -6.92
C GLY A 94 -12.04 1.97 -5.49
N SER A 95 -12.48 0.74 -5.27
CA SER A 95 -12.24 0.01 -4.03
C SER A 95 -11.32 -1.17 -4.29
N VAL A 96 -10.45 -1.45 -3.32
CA VAL A 96 -9.50 -2.58 -3.34
C VAL A 96 -9.90 -3.70 -2.36
N ALA A 97 -11.11 -3.61 -1.78
CA ALA A 97 -11.54 -4.51 -0.71
C ALA A 97 -11.74 -5.96 -1.18
N GLU A 98 -12.28 -6.15 -2.38
CA GLU A 98 -12.55 -7.47 -2.97
C GLU A 98 -11.24 -8.21 -3.29
N GLU A 99 -10.17 -7.47 -3.58
CA GLU A 99 -8.87 -7.97 -3.93
C GLU A 99 -8.18 -8.67 -2.74
N LEU A 100 -8.43 -8.23 -1.51
CA LEU A 100 -7.94 -8.93 -0.31
C LEU A 100 -8.52 -10.33 -0.18
N GLU A 101 -9.81 -10.48 -0.47
CA GLU A 101 -10.48 -11.77 -0.45
C GLU A 101 -9.95 -12.67 -1.56
N ARG A 102 -9.80 -12.13 -2.78
CA ARG A 102 -9.22 -12.85 -3.91
C ARG A 102 -7.79 -13.32 -3.64
N LEU A 103 -6.95 -12.49 -3.01
CA LEU A 103 -5.59 -12.89 -2.58
C LEU A 103 -5.59 -14.01 -1.54
N THR A 104 -6.52 -13.94 -0.59
CA THR A 104 -6.67 -14.97 0.44
C THR A 104 -7.10 -16.29 -0.20
N LYS A 105 -8.09 -16.24 -1.09
CA LYS A 105 -8.56 -17.40 -1.85
C LYS A 105 -7.45 -18.03 -2.68
N LEU A 106 -6.69 -17.23 -3.44
CA LEU A 106 -5.56 -17.72 -4.22
C LEU A 106 -4.53 -18.43 -3.33
N SER A 107 -4.20 -17.85 -2.17
CA SER A 107 -3.28 -18.48 -1.21
C SER A 107 -3.79 -19.82 -0.69
N THR A 108 -5.08 -19.95 -0.41
CA THR A 108 -5.71 -21.19 0.04
C THR A 108 -5.71 -22.24 -1.06
N GLU A 109 -6.14 -21.89 -2.28
CA GLU A 109 -6.18 -22.79 -3.43
C GLU A 109 -4.79 -23.34 -3.78
N MET A 110 -3.75 -22.52 -3.64
CA MET A 110 -2.38 -22.98 -3.82
C MET A 110 -1.93 -23.90 -2.68
N SER A 111 -2.28 -23.60 -1.43
CA SER A 111 -1.91 -24.45 -0.29
C SER A 111 -2.56 -25.84 -0.34
N ASP A 112 -3.78 -25.92 -0.90
CA ASP A 112 -4.53 -27.16 -1.05
C ASP A 112 -4.07 -28.00 -2.27
N ALA A 113 -3.26 -27.42 -3.17
CA ALA A 113 -2.74 -28.13 -4.33
C ALA A 113 -1.62 -29.10 -3.91
N GLU A 114 -1.88 -30.40 -4.01
CA GLU A 114 -0.96 -31.49 -3.59
C GLU A 114 0.42 -31.50 -4.28
N SER A 115 0.67 -30.67 -5.30
CA SER A 115 1.83 -30.78 -6.20
C SER A 115 2.63 -29.49 -6.43
N LEU A 116 2.65 -28.54 -5.49
CA LEU A 116 3.53 -27.37 -5.62
C LEU A 116 4.98 -27.73 -5.23
N PRO A 117 5.98 -27.49 -6.10
CA PRO A 117 7.37 -27.62 -5.72
C PRO A 117 7.69 -26.67 -4.55
N ASN A 118 8.21 -27.20 -3.44
CA ASN A 118 8.59 -26.43 -2.25
C ASN A 118 9.50 -25.20 -2.54
N ILE A 119 10.19 -25.19 -3.69
CA ILE A 119 11.08 -24.11 -4.12
C ILE A 119 10.34 -22.81 -4.48
N GLU A 120 9.09 -22.88 -4.93
CA GLU A 120 8.39 -21.68 -5.44
C GLU A 120 7.52 -20.99 -4.38
N TRP A 121 7.24 -21.68 -3.28
CA TRP A 121 6.38 -21.16 -2.22
C TRP A 121 6.89 -19.87 -1.54
N PRO A 122 8.20 -19.70 -1.29
CA PRO A 122 8.74 -18.43 -0.80
C PRO A 122 8.50 -17.26 -1.76
N VAL A 123 8.57 -17.49 -3.08
CA VAL A 123 8.32 -16.47 -4.10
C VAL A 123 6.84 -16.11 -4.11
N TYR A 124 5.95 -17.10 -4.17
CA TYR A 124 4.50 -16.88 -4.21
C TYR A 124 4.02 -16.16 -2.96
N GLY A 125 4.49 -16.59 -1.78
CA GLY A 125 4.22 -15.92 -0.52
C GLY A 125 4.70 -14.47 -0.50
N SER A 126 5.91 -14.18 -1.01
CA SER A 126 6.43 -12.81 -1.10
C SER A 126 5.59 -11.91 -2.01
N LEU A 127 5.12 -12.44 -3.14
CA LEU A 127 4.27 -11.71 -4.10
C LEU A 127 2.87 -11.45 -3.53
N ILE A 128 2.22 -12.46 -2.94
CA ILE A 128 0.92 -12.31 -2.27
C ILE A 128 1.03 -11.29 -1.14
N HIS A 129 2.05 -11.43 -0.29
CA HIS A 129 2.25 -10.56 0.85
C HIS A 129 2.48 -9.10 0.42
N SER A 130 3.37 -8.87 -0.56
CA SER A 130 3.65 -7.52 -1.03
C SER A 130 2.40 -6.86 -1.63
N LEU A 131 1.62 -7.60 -2.41
CA LEU A 131 0.39 -7.09 -3.02
C LEU A 131 -0.70 -6.82 -1.96
N ARG A 132 -0.86 -7.71 -0.97
CA ARG A 132 -1.76 -7.51 0.16
C ARG A 132 -1.43 -6.24 0.94
N HIS A 133 -0.13 -5.98 1.19
CA HIS A 133 0.31 -4.77 1.87
C HIS A 133 -0.03 -3.51 1.07
N ILE A 134 0.16 -3.52 -0.26
CA ILE A 134 -0.23 -2.40 -1.12
C ILE A 134 -1.74 -2.14 -1.00
N VAL A 135 -2.56 -3.19 -1.04
CA VAL A 135 -4.02 -3.06 -0.92
C VAL A 135 -4.44 -2.44 0.43
N ILE A 136 -3.87 -2.93 1.55
CA ILE A 136 -4.15 -2.37 2.88
C ILE A 136 -3.77 -0.89 2.97
N ILE A 137 -2.60 -0.54 2.44
CA ILE A 137 -2.10 0.85 2.45
C ILE A 137 -3.03 1.78 1.66
N VAL A 138 -3.51 1.32 0.50
CA VAL A 138 -4.43 2.09 -0.35
C VAL A 138 -5.76 2.30 0.36
N ASP A 139 -6.30 1.25 1.00
CA ASP A 139 -7.54 1.32 1.78
C ASP A 139 -7.42 2.27 2.98
N ASP A 140 -6.30 2.21 3.71
CA ASP A 140 -5.97 3.12 4.82
C ASP A 140 -5.93 4.58 4.33
N VAL A 141 -5.31 4.84 3.17
CA VAL A 141 -5.20 6.18 2.57
C VAL A 141 -6.57 6.69 2.10
N ALA A 142 -7.39 5.85 1.47
CA ALA A 142 -8.73 6.21 1.02
C ALA A 142 -9.64 6.57 2.21
N SER A 143 -9.62 5.72 3.25
CA SER A 143 -10.37 5.94 4.49
C SER A 143 -9.95 7.23 5.21
N ALA A 144 -8.64 7.48 5.29
CA ALA A 144 -8.10 8.70 5.87
C ALA A 144 -8.49 9.96 5.07
N GLN A 145 -8.60 9.86 3.75
CA GLN A 145 -9.03 10.96 2.90
C GLN A 145 -10.53 11.27 3.07
N GLU A 146 -11.39 10.25 3.10
CA GLU A 146 -12.84 10.41 3.31
C GLU A 146 -13.17 11.06 4.67
N ALA A 147 -12.50 10.62 5.75
CA ALA A 147 -12.64 11.21 7.09
C ALA A 147 -12.29 12.71 7.11
N ARG A 148 -11.41 13.15 6.21
CA ARG A 148 -10.98 14.55 6.11
C ARG A 148 -11.91 15.40 5.25
N ASP A 149 -12.57 14.82 4.25
CA ASP A 149 -13.53 15.57 3.44
C ASP A 149 -14.88 15.72 4.15
N THR A 150 -15.27 14.75 4.97
CA THR A 150 -16.46 14.85 5.86
C THR A 150 -16.30 15.92 6.95
N SER A 151 -15.11 16.03 7.56
CA SER A 151 -14.81 17.05 8.58
C SER A 151 -14.68 18.49 8.04
N LYS A 152 -14.50 18.68 6.72
CA LYS A 152 -14.53 20.01 6.09
C LYS A 152 -15.94 20.51 5.75
N GLN A 153 -16.93 19.61 5.71
CA GLN A 153 -18.31 19.94 5.32
C GLN A 153 -19.26 20.18 6.53
N GLY A 154 -18.84 19.85 7.75
CA GLY A 154 -19.57 20.10 9.01
C GLY A 154 -19.15 21.37 9.71
#